data_AF-A0A561VCS3-F1
#
_entry.id   AF-A0A561VCS3-F1
#
_cell.length_a   1.000
_cell.length_b   1.000
_cell.length_c   1.000
_cell.angle_alpha   90.00
_cell.angle_beta   90.00
_cell.angle_gamma   90.00
#
_symmetry.space_group_name_H-M   'P 1'
#
loop_
_entity.id
_entity.type
_entity.pdbx_description
1 polymer ?
#
loop_
_entity_poly.entity_id
_entity_poly.type
_entity_poly.pdbx_seq_one_letter_code
_entity_poly.pdbx_strand_id
1 'polypeptide(L)'
;MIKVIRALPPPPAGMEDWCSTMAVIGEGREVSAFQVGPHHRRRTTARSWAAPPLLLSVTLAAGPLGLPDAAHAATPTTRAAAVPAAACRPGTAANADRAVADQLRPLMNGRRLGSSVNAGSIACARVIVRNVQARGLPRRAAVIAVTTAIAESTLHNYTIAVDHDSLGLFQQRPSMGWGLPGELTDPDYATNAFLDAMIRKHPGGSWRTGDIGQICQRVQISGKPAAYSPEVHDAQLIVDRVWAGAGAPAASPATTPATPTTTPTPLKQANGPFQRSLAVTPTGLAPADERHHISMADWNGDRRADMVVVQGAGTTTGRTEVRVLNGATNFQALVLNTATALGPADQRYAFSVADWNGDGRPDLVAVQRSGTASGRTELRVVDGASSFQRLLVDTTTMLAPTDERHSFAVADWNSDGHNDVVVTRKSGPGGRRTEVGVLDGAANFQRDLLQAPVTLPPTDDRHDIFVADWNADRRPDAVIVQKSGTTSGLTEVRILDGATTFRSDLLQASTPHGTTGARDDLSVADWNGDGRLDLLVARKSGTTSGWTEAHVLGG
;
A
#
# COMPACT_ATOMS: atom_id res chain seq x y z
N MET A 1 61.54 11.91 8.72
CA MET A 1 62.03 12.22 7.35
C MET A 1 60.85 12.06 6.40
N ILE A 2 59.93 13.02 6.28
CA ILE A 2 59.96 14.14 5.32
C ILE A 2 60.43 13.71 3.92
N LYS A 3 59.47 13.52 3.01
CA LYS A 3 59.68 13.79 1.58
C LYS A 3 58.39 14.40 1.02
N VAL A 4 58.44 15.73 0.97
CA VAL A 4 57.47 16.62 0.33
C VAL A 4 57.59 16.43 -1.18
N ILE A 5 56.48 16.18 -1.88
CA ILE A 5 56.41 16.29 -3.34
C ILE A 5 55.63 17.57 -3.65
N ARG A 6 56.34 18.52 -4.28
CA ARG A 6 55.87 19.82 -4.75
C ARG A 6 54.98 19.66 -5.99
N ALA A 7 53.89 20.42 -6.01
CA ALA A 7 53.03 20.65 -7.17
C ALA A 7 53.75 21.46 -8.26
N LEU A 8 53.45 21.15 -9.53
CA LEU A 8 53.86 21.90 -10.72
C LEU A 8 52.75 22.92 -11.10
N PRO A 9 53.10 24.11 -11.63
CA PRO A 9 52.13 25.14 -12.00
C PRO A 9 51.50 24.90 -13.38
N PRO A 10 50.29 25.45 -13.66
CA PRO A 10 49.60 25.31 -14.94
C PRO A 10 50.17 26.25 -16.03
N PRO A 11 50.01 25.92 -17.33
CA PRO A 11 50.43 26.79 -18.43
C PRO A 11 49.40 27.91 -18.70
N PRO A 12 49.83 29.05 -19.27
CA PRO A 12 48.98 30.21 -19.52
C PRO A 12 48.15 30.10 -20.81
N ALA A 13 47.04 30.84 -20.85
CA ALA A 13 46.12 30.98 -21.98
C ALA A 13 46.54 32.13 -22.93
N GLY A 14 46.29 31.96 -24.25
CA GLY A 14 46.31 33.07 -25.20
C GLY A 14 46.40 32.71 -26.69
N MET A 15 45.28 32.92 -27.40
CA MET A 15 45.08 33.45 -28.77
C MET A 15 45.50 32.70 -30.06
N GLU A 16 44.47 32.64 -30.93
CA GLU A 16 44.42 32.85 -32.40
C GLU A 16 44.57 31.68 -33.38
N ASP A 17 43.43 31.41 -34.06
CA ASP A 17 43.17 31.16 -35.49
C ASP A 17 44.15 30.33 -36.34
N TRP A 18 43.59 29.42 -37.15
CA TRP A 18 43.61 29.46 -38.63
C TRP A 18 43.08 28.13 -39.23
N CYS A 19 42.07 28.28 -40.11
CA CYS A 19 41.76 27.54 -41.34
C CYS A 19 41.50 26.01 -41.37
N SER A 20 40.24 25.69 -41.68
CA SER A 20 39.76 25.12 -42.96
C SER A 20 40.17 23.70 -43.43
N THR A 21 39.15 22.84 -43.44
CA THR A 21 38.57 22.13 -44.61
C THR A 21 39.29 20.93 -45.26
N MET A 22 38.44 19.91 -45.51
CA MET A 22 38.54 18.73 -46.39
C MET A 22 39.27 17.51 -45.82
N ALA A 23 38.88 16.25 -46.06
CA ALA A 23 37.68 15.51 -46.44
C ALA A 23 38.17 14.19 -47.08
N VAL A 24 37.38 13.13 -46.87
CA VAL A 24 37.17 11.95 -47.72
C VAL A 24 38.13 10.71 -47.64
N ILE A 25 37.45 9.55 -47.69
CA ILE A 25 37.79 8.18 -48.20
C ILE A 25 38.61 7.27 -47.26
N GLY A 26 38.27 6.00 -46.99
CA GLY A 26 37.29 5.06 -47.56
C GLY A 26 37.08 3.87 -46.60
N GLU A 27 35.96 3.15 -46.71
CA GLU A 27 35.88 1.80 -47.33
C GLU A 27 36.83 0.78 -46.69
N GLY A 28 36.41 -0.39 -46.19
CA GLY A 28 35.11 -1.04 -46.20
C GLY A 28 35.25 -2.50 -45.77
N ARG A 29 34.09 -3.16 -45.74
CA ARG A 29 33.83 -4.61 -45.96
C ARG A 29 34.33 -5.59 -44.89
N GLU A 30 33.39 -6.26 -44.20
CA GLU A 30 32.80 -7.59 -44.56
C GLU A 30 33.74 -8.67 -43.96
N VAL A 31 33.37 -9.79 -43.35
CA VAL A 31 32.30 -10.79 -43.42
C VAL A 31 32.55 -11.64 -42.13
N SER A 32 31.61 -12.22 -41.40
CA SER A 32 30.93 -13.47 -41.75
C SER A 32 30.11 -13.95 -40.56
N ALA A 33 28.90 -14.38 -40.89
CA ALA A 33 28.05 -15.24 -40.08
C ALA A 33 28.59 -16.68 -40.04
N PHE A 34 28.27 -17.40 -38.96
CA PHE A 34 28.26 -18.87 -38.90
C PHE A 34 27.08 -19.25 -37.98
N GLN A 35 25.90 -19.55 -38.54
CA GLN A 35 25.43 -20.84 -39.05
C GLN A 35 24.92 -21.79 -37.95
N VAL A 36 23.61 -22.01 -38.01
CA VAL A 36 22.78 -22.97 -37.26
C VAL A 36 23.00 -24.39 -37.79
N GLY A 37 22.95 -25.39 -36.91
CA GLY A 37 22.84 -26.80 -37.28
C GLY A 37 22.47 -27.73 -36.10
N PRO A 38 21.81 -28.89 -36.34
CA PRO A 38 20.76 -29.40 -35.45
C PRO A 38 20.99 -30.81 -34.86
N HIS A 39 20.01 -31.24 -34.04
CA HIS A 39 19.62 -32.62 -33.68
C HIS A 39 20.56 -33.51 -32.84
N HIS A 40 20.07 -33.89 -31.65
CA HIS A 40 20.09 -35.30 -31.22
C HIS A 40 18.87 -35.67 -30.37
N ARG A 41 18.11 -36.68 -30.84
CA ARG A 41 17.19 -37.51 -30.05
C ARG A 41 18.01 -38.55 -29.26
N ARG A 42 17.68 -38.81 -27.99
CA ARG A 42 17.65 -40.18 -27.41
C ARG A 42 16.58 -40.28 -26.30
N ARG A 43 15.88 -41.42 -26.32
CA ARG A 43 14.83 -41.92 -25.41
C ARG A 43 15.44 -42.49 -24.11
N THR A 44 14.52 -42.87 -23.20
CA THR A 44 14.61 -43.80 -22.03
C THR A 44 14.92 -43.11 -20.69
N THR A 45 14.25 -43.37 -19.56
CA THR A 45 13.31 -44.43 -19.12
C THR A 45 12.60 -43.98 -17.84
N ALA A 46 11.32 -44.32 -17.68
CA ALA A 46 10.61 -44.25 -16.42
C ALA A 46 11.03 -45.42 -15.49
N ARG A 47 11.18 -45.17 -14.19
CA ARG A 47 11.24 -46.22 -13.15
C ARG A 47 10.51 -45.75 -11.89
N SER A 48 9.33 -46.32 -11.72
CA SER A 48 8.56 -46.46 -10.48
C SER A 48 9.26 -47.42 -9.52
N TRP A 49 9.32 -47.09 -8.23
CA TRP A 49 9.54 -48.05 -7.15
C TRP A 49 8.51 -47.82 -6.04
N ALA A 50 7.80 -48.88 -5.71
CA ALA A 50 6.83 -49.02 -4.64
C ALA A 50 7.22 -50.24 -3.79
N ALA A 51 6.65 -50.27 -2.57
CA ALA A 51 6.55 -51.37 -1.57
C ALA A 51 7.50 -51.27 -0.35
N PRO A 52 7.16 -51.92 0.79
CA PRO A 52 5.88 -51.98 1.53
C PRO A 52 6.09 -51.81 3.08
N PRO A 53 5.04 -51.83 3.95
CA PRO A 53 5.21 -51.72 5.40
C PRO A 53 5.33 -53.06 6.12
N LEU A 54 6.12 -53.09 7.20
CA LEU A 54 6.30 -54.21 8.12
C LEU A 54 5.33 -54.11 9.31
N LEU A 55 4.55 -55.17 9.52
CA LEU A 55 3.74 -55.45 10.70
C LEU A 55 4.62 -56.03 11.81
N LEU A 56 4.50 -55.51 13.04
CA LEU A 56 5.03 -56.16 14.24
C LEU A 56 3.88 -56.42 15.22
N SER A 57 3.61 -57.70 15.46
CA SER A 57 2.64 -58.23 16.42
C SER A 57 3.26 -58.26 17.81
N VAL A 58 2.56 -57.76 18.84
CA VAL A 58 2.89 -58.05 20.24
C VAL A 58 1.63 -58.58 20.92
N THR A 59 1.68 -59.85 21.30
CA THR A 59 0.76 -60.56 22.19
C THR A 59 1.05 -60.20 23.64
N LEU A 60 0.01 -59.90 24.44
CA LEU A 60 0.09 -59.89 25.90
C LEU A 60 -1.17 -60.51 26.51
N ALA A 61 -0.91 -61.38 27.50
CA ALA A 61 -1.81 -62.37 28.08
C ALA A 61 -2.82 -61.77 29.07
N ALA A 62 -3.96 -62.45 29.20
CA ALA A 62 -4.99 -62.19 30.20
C ALA A 62 -4.72 -62.94 31.51
N GLY A 63 -4.96 -62.27 32.64
CA GLY A 63 -5.03 -62.85 33.98
C GLY A 63 -5.80 -61.90 34.92
N PRO A 64 -6.88 -62.34 35.60
CA PRO A 64 -7.78 -61.47 36.36
C PRO A 64 -7.42 -61.43 37.86
N LEU A 65 -7.72 -60.34 38.58
CA LEU A 65 -7.93 -60.31 40.05
C LEU A 65 -8.43 -58.92 40.54
N GLY A 66 -9.71 -58.85 40.93
CA GLY A 66 -10.26 -58.28 42.19
C GLY A 66 -10.19 -56.78 42.59
N LEU A 67 -11.36 -56.10 42.48
CA LEU A 67 -12.04 -55.11 43.39
C LEU A 67 -11.42 -53.70 43.65
N PRO A 68 -12.19 -52.65 44.09
CA PRO A 68 -13.65 -52.48 44.29
C PRO A 68 -14.27 -51.25 43.56
N ASP A 69 -15.59 -51.06 43.73
CA ASP A 69 -16.40 -49.93 43.24
C ASP A 69 -15.76 -48.55 43.42
N ALA A 70 -15.53 -47.87 42.30
CA ALA A 70 -15.37 -46.43 42.26
C ALA A 70 -16.57 -45.83 41.53
N ALA A 71 -17.22 -44.87 42.17
CA ALA A 71 -18.36 -44.11 41.68
C ALA A 71 -18.24 -43.77 40.19
N HIS A 72 -19.36 -43.89 39.47
CA HIS A 72 -19.51 -43.37 38.12
C HIS A 72 -19.35 -41.85 38.14
N ALA A 73 -18.10 -41.37 38.12
CA ALA A 73 -17.81 -40.04 37.67
C ALA A 73 -18.18 -40.02 36.19
N ALA A 74 -19.25 -39.30 35.87
CA ALA A 74 -19.58 -38.95 34.50
C ALA A 74 -18.31 -38.42 33.84
N THR A 75 -17.73 -39.20 32.92
CA THR A 75 -16.69 -38.69 32.03
C THR A 75 -17.26 -37.44 31.39
N PRO A 76 -16.67 -36.26 31.60
CA PRO A 76 -17.15 -35.06 30.93
C PRO A 76 -17.00 -35.35 29.45
N THR A 77 -18.11 -35.29 28.71
CA THR A 77 -18.08 -35.22 27.26
C THR A 77 -17.15 -34.06 26.93
N THR A 78 -15.93 -34.37 26.51
CA THR A 78 -14.97 -33.37 26.07
C THR A 78 -15.60 -32.69 24.88
N ARG A 79 -16.20 -31.53 25.11
CA ARG A 79 -16.64 -30.63 24.06
C ARG A 79 -15.38 -30.36 23.25
N ALA A 80 -15.32 -30.89 22.03
CA ALA A 80 -14.21 -30.66 21.12
C ALA A 80 -13.88 -29.16 21.17
N ALA A 81 -12.63 -28.83 21.46
CA ALA A 81 -12.20 -27.44 21.56
C ALA A 81 -12.62 -26.74 20.26
N ALA A 82 -13.37 -25.64 20.37
CA ALA A 82 -13.78 -24.88 19.21
C ALA A 82 -12.51 -24.46 18.46
N VAL A 83 -12.45 -24.78 17.17
CA VAL A 83 -11.33 -24.35 16.32
C VAL A 83 -11.25 -22.81 16.41
N PRO A 84 -10.05 -22.24 16.65
CA PRO A 84 -9.81 -20.80 16.56
C PRO A 84 -10.38 -20.20 15.27
N ALA A 85 -11.37 -19.34 15.43
CA ALA A 85 -11.93 -18.53 14.37
C ALA A 85 -11.80 -17.05 14.75
N ALA A 86 -11.29 -16.24 13.83
CA ALA A 86 -11.22 -14.80 14.02
C ALA A 86 -12.59 -14.16 13.76
N ALA A 87 -12.87 -13.06 14.46
CA ALA A 87 -14.00 -12.23 14.11
C ALA A 87 -13.74 -11.58 12.74
N CYS A 88 -14.70 -11.66 11.81
CA CYS A 88 -14.57 -10.97 10.52
C CYS A 88 -14.58 -9.44 10.63
N ARG A 89 -14.91 -8.91 11.83
CA ARG A 89 -14.71 -7.51 12.23
C ARG A 89 -14.68 -7.41 13.75
N PRO A 90 -13.73 -6.69 14.37
CA PRO A 90 -13.82 -6.29 15.79
C PRO A 90 -14.60 -4.98 15.94
N GLY A 91 -15.58 -4.90 16.85
CA GLY A 91 -16.19 -3.61 17.28
C GLY A 91 -17.71 -3.51 17.32
N THR A 92 -18.20 -2.34 17.73
CA THR A 92 -19.52 -1.94 18.30
C THR A 92 -20.82 -2.35 17.57
N ALA A 93 -20.76 -3.00 16.40
CA ALA A 93 -21.92 -3.52 15.69
C ALA A 93 -22.47 -4.85 16.24
N ALA A 94 -21.80 -5.45 17.24
CA ALA A 94 -22.18 -6.74 17.81
C ALA A 94 -23.66 -6.83 18.26
N ASN A 95 -24.26 -5.72 18.73
CA ASN A 95 -25.67 -5.69 19.11
C ASN A 95 -26.61 -5.63 17.90
N ALA A 96 -26.26 -4.89 16.84
CA ALA A 96 -27.03 -4.84 15.60
C ALA A 96 -26.97 -6.17 14.83
N ASP A 97 -25.79 -6.80 14.81
CA ASP A 97 -25.59 -8.11 14.18
C ASP A 97 -26.27 -9.22 14.98
N ARG A 98 -26.31 -9.11 16.32
CA ARG A 98 -27.12 -10.00 17.17
C ARG A 98 -28.61 -9.85 16.86
N ALA A 99 -29.12 -8.63 16.77
CA ALA A 99 -30.52 -8.38 16.44
C ALA A 99 -30.90 -8.92 15.05
N VAL A 100 -30.02 -8.77 14.06
CA VAL A 100 -30.21 -9.37 12.73
C VAL A 100 -30.20 -10.90 12.82
N ALA A 101 -29.25 -11.49 13.55
CA ALA A 101 -29.20 -12.95 13.72
C ALA A 101 -30.46 -13.49 14.41
N ASP A 102 -30.95 -12.82 15.45
CA ASP A 102 -32.16 -13.22 16.18
C ASP A 102 -33.42 -13.16 15.30
N GLN A 103 -33.51 -12.17 14.40
CA GLN A 103 -34.60 -12.06 13.41
C GLN A 103 -34.55 -13.17 12.36
N LEU A 104 -33.36 -13.59 11.93
CA LEU A 104 -33.20 -14.59 10.89
C LEU A 104 -33.31 -16.02 11.41
N ARG A 105 -32.91 -16.27 12.67
CA ARG A 105 -32.88 -17.60 13.29
C ARG A 105 -34.15 -18.45 13.11
N PRO A 106 -35.39 -17.94 13.29
CA PRO A 106 -36.59 -18.76 13.11
C PRO A 106 -36.95 -19.03 11.63
N LEU A 107 -36.33 -18.32 10.69
CA LEU A 107 -36.57 -18.45 9.25
C LEU A 107 -35.59 -19.38 8.55
N MET A 108 -34.46 -19.68 9.20
CA MET A 108 -33.35 -20.43 8.61
C MET A 108 -33.51 -21.94 8.79
N ASN A 109 -33.25 -22.69 7.72
CA ASN A 109 -33.40 -24.14 7.66
C ASN A 109 -32.22 -24.87 7.01
N GLY A 110 -31.11 -24.15 6.74
CA GLY A 110 -29.87 -24.72 6.23
C GLY A 110 -29.28 -25.77 7.17
N ARG A 111 -28.54 -26.74 6.61
CA ARG A 111 -28.01 -27.88 7.36
C ARG A 111 -26.78 -27.51 8.17
N ARG A 112 -25.99 -26.55 7.69
CA ARG A 112 -24.76 -26.12 8.37
C ARG A 112 -24.98 -24.95 9.29
N LEU A 113 -25.54 -23.84 8.78
CA LEU A 113 -25.76 -22.65 9.60
C LEU A 113 -27.09 -22.71 10.33
N GLY A 114 -28.21 -22.72 9.60
CA GLY A 114 -29.55 -22.87 10.18
C GLY A 114 -29.80 -21.96 11.39
N SER A 115 -30.39 -22.51 12.44
CA SER A 115 -30.65 -21.80 13.69
C SER A 115 -29.40 -21.44 14.50
N SER A 116 -28.19 -21.87 14.08
CA SER A 116 -26.92 -21.52 14.74
C SER A 116 -26.40 -20.13 14.34
N VAL A 117 -27.12 -19.42 13.46
CA VAL A 117 -26.79 -18.03 13.08
C VAL A 117 -26.64 -17.13 14.32
N ASN A 118 -25.54 -16.41 14.36
CA ASN A 118 -25.17 -15.53 15.45
C ASN A 118 -24.54 -14.23 14.91
N ALA A 119 -24.25 -13.30 15.82
CA ALA A 119 -23.67 -12.00 15.47
C ALA A 119 -22.37 -12.13 14.66
N GLY A 120 -21.52 -13.13 14.95
CA GLY A 120 -20.30 -13.40 14.20
C GLY A 120 -20.58 -13.82 12.76
N SER A 121 -21.54 -14.70 12.55
CA SER A 121 -21.98 -15.11 11.20
C SER A 121 -22.48 -13.91 10.38
N ILE A 122 -23.27 -13.02 10.99
CA ILE A 122 -23.76 -11.80 10.33
C ILE A 122 -22.62 -10.82 10.02
N ALA A 123 -21.67 -10.64 10.95
CA ALA A 123 -20.50 -9.81 10.72
C ALA A 123 -19.66 -10.32 9.52
N CYS A 124 -19.45 -11.64 9.42
CA CYS A 124 -18.77 -12.26 8.29
C CYS A 124 -19.54 -12.10 6.97
N ALA A 125 -20.86 -12.32 6.99
CA ALA A 125 -21.69 -12.12 5.80
C ALA A 125 -21.69 -10.65 5.34
N ARG A 126 -21.65 -9.68 6.25
CA ARG A 126 -21.52 -8.25 5.90
C ARG A 126 -20.22 -7.95 5.18
N VAL A 127 -19.10 -8.56 5.56
CA VAL A 127 -17.84 -8.42 4.83
C VAL A 127 -17.96 -8.96 3.41
N ILE A 128 -18.57 -10.14 3.25
CA ILE A 128 -18.80 -10.72 1.92
C ILE A 128 -19.68 -9.79 1.05
N VAL A 129 -20.81 -9.33 1.59
CA VAL A 129 -21.74 -8.44 0.88
C VAL A 129 -21.09 -7.10 0.51
N ARG A 130 -20.32 -6.52 1.42
CA ARG A 130 -19.59 -5.27 1.17
C ARG A 130 -18.62 -5.41 0.01
N ASN A 131 -17.83 -6.49 -0.06
CA ASN A 131 -16.90 -6.72 -1.17
C ASN A 131 -17.61 -6.90 -2.50
N VAL A 132 -18.75 -7.58 -2.50
CA VAL A 132 -19.59 -7.72 -3.71
C VAL A 132 -20.09 -6.36 -4.19
N GLN A 133 -20.58 -5.52 -3.27
CA GLN A 133 -21.03 -4.16 -3.58
C GLN A 133 -19.89 -3.27 -4.07
N ALA A 134 -18.72 -3.34 -3.43
CA ALA A 134 -17.53 -2.60 -3.81
C ALA A 134 -17.06 -2.92 -5.24
N ARG A 135 -17.27 -4.17 -5.70
CA ARG A 135 -16.98 -4.60 -7.07
C ARG A 135 -18.08 -4.28 -8.09
N GLY A 136 -19.13 -3.58 -7.69
CA GLY A 136 -20.30 -3.31 -8.54
C GLY A 136 -21.02 -4.59 -8.98
N LEU A 137 -20.81 -5.70 -8.29
CA LEU A 137 -21.43 -6.98 -8.63
C LEU A 137 -22.87 -7.01 -8.08
N PRO A 138 -23.81 -7.64 -8.81
CA PRO A 138 -25.20 -7.71 -8.40
C PRO A 138 -25.38 -8.56 -7.14
N ARG A 139 -26.49 -8.34 -6.42
CA ARG A 139 -26.90 -9.09 -5.21
C ARG A 139 -26.74 -10.60 -5.31
N ARG A 140 -27.00 -11.17 -6.49
CA ARG A 140 -26.81 -12.60 -6.74
C ARG A 140 -25.38 -13.09 -6.48
N ALA A 141 -24.35 -12.29 -6.78
CA ALA A 141 -22.96 -12.63 -6.48
C ALA A 141 -22.70 -12.73 -4.97
N ALA A 142 -23.35 -11.89 -4.16
CA ALA A 142 -23.31 -12.00 -2.70
C ALA A 142 -24.01 -13.25 -2.20
N VAL A 143 -25.16 -13.61 -2.79
CA VAL A 143 -25.82 -14.88 -2.46
C VAL A 143 -24.91 -16.08 -2.76
N ILE A 144 -24.24 -16.10 -3.91
CA ILE A 144 -23.29 -17.16 -4.28
C ILE A 144 -22.11 -17.24 -3.29
N ALA A 145 -21.50 -16.09 -2.96
CA ALA A 145 -20.37 -16.04 -2.04
C ALA A 145 -20.76 -16.41 -0.60
N VAL A 146 -21.88 -15.90 -0.08
CA VAL A 146 -22.38 -16.26 1.27
C VAL A 146 -22.79 -17.74 1.31
N THR A 147 -23.43 -18.28 0.27
CA THR A 147 -23.72 -19.73 0.17
C THR A 147 -22.45 -20.54 0.29
N THR A 148 -21.39 -20.14 -0.41
CA THR A 148 -20.09 -20.82 -0.36
C THR A 148 -19.51 -20.76 1.05
N ALA A 149 -19.44 -19.59 1.67
CA ALA A 149 -18.86 -19.46 3.02
C ALA A 149 -19.66 -20.23 4.10
N ILE A 150 -20.99 -20.34 3.96
CA ILE A 150 -21.79 -21.22 4.83
C ILE A 150 -21.43 -22.69 4.60
N ALA A 151 -21.37 -23.12 3.34
CA ALA A 151 -21.08 -24.51 2.99
C ALA A 151 -19.65 -24.93 3.33
N GLU A 152 -18.69 -24.00 3.35
CA GLU A 152 -17.29 -24.29 3.64
C GLU A 152 -16.98 -24.23 5.13
N SER A 153 -17.40 -23.14 5.80
CA SER A 153 -16.98 -22.87 7.17
C SER A 153 -18.12 -22.54 8.13
N THR A 154 -19.38 -22.65 7.70
CA THR A 154 -20.53 -22.19 8.49
C THR A 154 -20.42 -20.70 8.86
N LEU A 155 -19.82 -19.88 7.96
CA LEU A 155 -19.46 -18.48 8.19
C LEU A 155 -18.47 -18.23 9.34
N HIS A 156 -17.61 -19.21 9.65
CA HIS A 156 -16.47 -19.01 10.53
C HIS A 156 -15.21 -18.69 9.73
N ASN A 157 -14.46 -17.68 10.19
CA ASN A 157 -13.17 -17.35 9.59
C ASN A 157 -12.05 -18.09 10.34
N TYR A 158 -11.82 -19.36 10.00
CA TYR A 158 -10.83 -20.19 10.68
C TYR A 158 -9.41 -19.69 10.43
N THR A 159 -8.70 -19.34 11.50
CA THR A 159 -7.31 -18.82 11.42
C THR A 159 -6.26 -19.91 11.47
N ILE A 160 -6.68 -21.13 11.76
CA ILE A 160 -5.86 -22.33 11.67
C ILE A 160 -6.47 -23.28 10.65
N ALA A 161 -5.62 -24.09 10.02
CA ALA A 161 -6.10 -25.03 9.02
C ALA A 161 -6.97 -26.12 9.68
N VAL A 162 -8.17 -26.34 9.14
CA VAL A 162 -9.13 -27.31 9.69
C VAL A 162 -9.29 -28.56 8.83
N ASP A 163 -9.01 -28.46 7.53
CA ASP A 163 -8.98 -29.59 6.60
C ASP A 163 -7.81 -29.39 5.63
N HIS A 164 -6.81 -30.26 5.68
CA HIS A 164 -5.50 -30.05 5.05
C HIS A 164 -4.85 -28.70 5.45
N ASP A 165 -4.59 -27.82 4.48
CA ASP A 165 -4.10 -26.44 4.63
C ASP A 165 -5.20 -25.39 4.36
N SER A 166 -6.49 -25.78 4.44
CA SER A 166 -7.64 -24.92 4.16
C SER A 166 -7.88 -23.91 5.28
N LEU A 167 -8.03 -22.63 4.91
CA LEU A 167 -8.14 -21.51 5.85
C LEU A 167 -9.31 -20.58 5.52
N GLY A 168 -9.74 -19.84 6.54
CA GLY A 168 -10.69 -18.73 6.45
C GLY A 168 -12.11 -19.07 6.01
N LEU A 169 -12.84 -18.02 5.61
CA LEU A 169 -14.28 -18.08 5.30
C LEU A 169 -14.65 -19.07 4.20
N PHE A 170 -13.79 -19.26 3.22
CA PHE A 170 -14.05 -20.08 2.05
C PHE A 170 -13.28 -21.39 2.07
N GLN A 171 -12.58 -21.73 3.17
CA GLN A 171 -11.74 -22.94 3.25
C GLN A 171 -10.82 -23.09 2.04
N GLN A 172 -10.20 -21.98 1.66
CA GLN A 172 -9.30 -21.91 0.52
C GLN A 172 -7.94 -22.46 0.91
N ARG A 173 -7.25 -23.09 -0.04
CA ARG A 173 -5.97 -23.77 0.21
C ARG A 173 -4.81 -23.01 -0.43
N PRO A 174 -3.77 -22.64 0.33
CA PRO A 174 -2.55 -22.07 -0.23
C PRO A 174 -1.89 -22.96 -1.27
N SER A 175 -1.82 -24.28 -1.00
CA SER A 175 -1.27 -25.26 -1.94
C SER A 175 -2.04 -25.39 -3.26
N MET A 176 -3.27 -24.86 -3.36
CA MET A 176 -4.07 -24.83 -4.59
C MET A 176 -4.02 -23.46 -5.28
N GLY A 177 -3.14 -22.56 -4.84
CA GLY A 177 -2.92 -21.26 -5.44
C GLY A 177 -4.00 -20.22 -5.12
N TRP A 178 -4.73 -20.38 -4.02
CA TRP A 178 -5.74 -19.40 -3.61
C TRP A 178 -5.17 -18.15 -2.92
N GLY A 179 -3.95 -18.23 -2.40
CA GLY A 179 -3.30 -17.17 -1.62
C GLY A 179 -2.40 -17.74 -0.52
N LEU A 180 -1.64 -16.90 0.16
CA LEU A 180 -0.85 -17.29 1.33
C LEU A 180 -1.75 -17.54 2.55
N PRO A 181 -1.30 -18.34 3.54
CA PRO A 181 -2.11 -18.64 4.73
C PRO A 181 -2.73 -17.40 5.41
N GLY A 182 -1.95 -16.33 5.58
CA GLY A 182 -2.42 -15.08 6.19
C GLY A 182 -3.51 -14.37 5.38
N GLU A 183 -3.37 -14.36 4.04
CA GLU A 183 -4.35 -13.77 3.12
C GLU A 183 -5.68 -14.53 3.17
N LEU A 184 -5.63 -15.86 3.24
CA LEU A 184 -6.86 -16.68 3.27
C LEU A 184 -7.63 -16.54 4.58
N THR A 185 -6.96 -16.14 5.67
CA THR A 185 -7.62 -15.79 6.94
C THR A 185 -8.12 -14.35 7.00
N ASP A 186 -7.88 -13.54 5.96
CA ASP A 186 -8.52 -12.23 5.80
C ASP A 186 -9.84 -12.39 5.03
N PRO A 187 -11.00 -12.11 5.67
CA PRO A 187 -12.31 -12.15 5.03
C PRO A 187 -12.43 -11.31 3.75
N ASP A 188 -11.74 -10.18 3.65
CA ASP A 188 -11.79 -9.29 2.49
C ASP A 188 -11.03 -9.93 1.31
N TYR A 189 -9.80 -10.39 1.53
CA TYR A 189 -9.03 -11.13 0.52
C TYR A 189 -9.76 -12.40 0.07
N ALA A 190 -10.13 -13.27 1.02
CA ALA A 190 -10.72 -14.57 0.71
C ALA A 190 -12.02 -14.43 -0.11
N THR A 191 -12.81 -13.38 0.18
CA THR A 191 -13.99 -13.02 -0.61
C THR A 191 -13.61 -12.59 -2.03
N ASN A 192 -12.63 -11.71 -2.20
CA ASN A 192 -12.24 -11.23 -3.51
C ASN A 192 -11.61 -12.33 -4.37
N ALA A 193 -10.77 -13.17 -3.79
CA ALA A 193 -10.21 -14.36 -4.45
C ALA A 193 -11.32 -15.32 -4.91
N PHE A 194 -12.34 -15.55 -4.08
CA PHE A 194 -13.53 -16.31 -4.47
C PHE A 194 -14.27 -15.68 -5.65
N LEU A 195 -14.52 -14.37 -5.61
CA LEU A 195 -15.21 -13.64 -6.67
C LEU A 195 -14.42 -13.63 -7.99
N ASP A 196 -13.09 -13.53 -7.94
CA ASP A 196 -12.22 -13.64 -9.11
C ASP A 196 -12.26 -15.04 -9.72
N ALA A 197 -12.18 -16.07 -8.89
CA ALA A 197 -12.34 -17.45 -9.33
C ALA A 197 -13.73 -17.70 -9.93
N MET A 198 -14.79 -17.12 -9.36
CA MET A 198 -16.15 -17.16 -9.91
C MET A 198 -16.21 -16.55 -11.32
N ILE A 199 -15.70 -15.33 -11.49
CA ILE A 199 -15.71 -14.64 -12.79
C ILE A 199 -14.89 -15.41 -13.82
N ARG A 200 -13.67 -15.84 -13.45
CA ARG A 200 -12.76 -16.58 -14.33
C ARG A 200 -13.31 -17.94 -14.77
N LYS A 201 -13.95 -18.68 -13.87
CA LYS A 201 -14.49 -20.03 -14.15
C LYS A 201 -15.88 -20.00 -14.82
N HIS A 202 -16.47 -18.82 -14.94
CA HIS A 202 -17.74 -18.58 -15.61
C HIS A 202 -17.60 -17.43 -16.62
N PRO A 203 -16.81 -17.63 -17.69
CA PRO A 203 -16.66 -16.64 -18.75
C PRO A 203 -18.02 -16.28 -19.37
N GLY A 204 -18.13 -15.04 -19.86
CA GLY A 204 -19.40 -14.50 -20.35
C GLY A 204 -20.46 -14.26 -19.27
N GLY A 205 -20.13 -14.41 -17.99
CA GLY A 205 -21.04 -14.14 -16.88
C GLY A 205 -22.10 -15.22 -16.64
N SER A 206 -21.83 -16.48 -17.03
CA SER A 206 -22.79 -17.60 -16.85
C SER A 206 -23.23 -17.83 -15.40
N TRP A 207 -22.46 -17.36 -14.41
CA TRP A 207 -22.83 -17.36 -12.98
C TRP A 207 -24.05 -16.48 -12.66
N ARG A 208 -24.41 -15.54 -13.54
CA ARG A 208 -25.57 -14.63 -13.36
C ARG A 208 -26.92 -15.35 -13.43
N THR A 209 -26.96 -16.58 -13.94
CA THR A 209 -28.16 -17.43 -14.05
C THR A 209 -27.84 -18.87 -13.62
N GLY A 210 -28.81 -19.78 -13.62
CA GLY A 210 -28.59 -21.20 -13.28
C GLY A 210 -28.62 -21.55 -11.78
N ASP A 211 -28.24 -22.77 -11.44
CA ASP A 211 -28.23 -23.27 -10.06
C ASP A 211 -27.03 -22.74 -9.26
N ILE A 212 -27.29 -22.12 -8.10
CA ILE A 212 -26.23 -21.52 -7.27
C ILE A 212 -25.30 -22.57 -6.68
N GLY A 213 -25.81 -23.74 -6.29
CA GLY A 213 -24.97 -24.80 -5.73
C GLY A 213 -23.95 -25.33 -6.73
N GLN A 214 -24.37 -25.51 -7.98
CA GLN A 214 -23.47 -25.90 -9.08
C GLN A 214 -22.42 -24.83 -9.39
N ILE A 215 -22.78 -23.54 -9.29
CA ILE A 215 -21.83 -22.44 -9.44
C ILE A 215 -20.78 -22.51 -8.32
N CYS A 216 -21.19 -22.59 -7.06
CA CYS A 216 -20.27 -22.69 -5.92
C CYS A 216 -19.33 -23.89 -6.06
N GLN A 217 -19.85 -25.07 -6.42
CA GLN A 217 -19.03 -26.26 -6.67
C GLN A 217 -18.01 -26.04 -7.80
N ARG A 218 -18.39 -25.37 -8.89
CA ARG A 218 -17.44 -25.11 -9.99
C ARG A 218 -16.30 -24.20 -9.52
N VAL A 219 -16.61 -23.21 -8.69
CA VAL A 219 -15.61 -22.29 -8.14
C VAL A 219 -14.67 -22.98 -7.17
N GLN A 220 -15.18 -23.78 -6.23
CA GLN A 220 -14.39 -24.37 -5.16
C GLN A 220 -13.77 -25.72 -5.49
N ILE A 221 -14.44 -26.51 -6.34
CA ILE A 221 -14.06 -27.90 -6.65
C ILE A 221 -13.97 -28.72 -5.36
N SER A 222 -15.01 -28.67 -4.52
CA SER A 222 -15.08 -29.42 -3.27
C SER A 222 -15.34 -30.91 -3.51
N GLY A 223 -14.85 -31.76 -2.59
CA GLY A 223 -15.16 -33.18 -2.55
C GLY A 223 -16.62 -33.49 -2.17
N LYS A 224 -17.42 -32.48 -1.77
CA LYS A 224 -18.84 -32.61 -1.39
C LYS A 224 -19.75 -31.65 -2.18
N PRO A 225 -19.94 -31.86 -3.50
CA PRO A 225 -20.74 -30.96 -4.35
C PRO A 225 -22.16 -30.66 -3.86
N ALA A 226 -22.83 -31.63 -3.24
CA ALA A 226 -24.20 -31.49 -2.77
C ALA A 226 -24.33 -30.64 -1.49
N ALA A 227 -23.22 -30.15 -0.92
CA ALA A 227 -23.23 -29.38 0.32
C ALA A 227 -23.69 -27.92 0.15
N TYR A 228 -23.66 -27.36 -1.06
CA TYR A 228 -23.99 -25.94 -1.28
C TYR A 228 -25.49 -25.66 -1.41
N SER A 229 -26.21 -26.47 -2.21
CA SER A 229 -27.63 -26.21 -2.51
C SER A 229 -28.54 -26.07 -1.28
N PRO A 230 -28.37 -26.86 -0.19
CA PRO A 230 -29.15 -26.69 1.03
C PRO A 230 -28.96 -25.33 1.73
N GLU A 231 -27.84 -24.65 1.49
CA GLU A 231 -27.49 -23.41 2.20
C GLU A 231 -27.92 -22.14 1.43
N VAL A 232 -28.40 -22.28 0.19
CA VAL A 232 -28.78 -21.15 -0.69
C VAL A 232 -29.90 -20.32 -0.07
N HIS A 233 -30.90 -20.96 0.55
CA HIS A 233 -32.03 -20.28 1.17
C HIS A 233 -31.58 -19.36 2.31
N ASP A 234 -30.78 -19.91 3.23
CA ASP A 234 -30.21 -19.19 4.36
C ASP A 234 -29.31 -18.04 3.91
N ALA A 235 -28.47 -18.26 2.88
CA ALA A 235 -27.65 -17.21 2.28
C ALA A 235 -28.49 -16.07 1.69
N GLN A 236 -29.61 -16.38 1.03
CA GLN A 236 -30.53 -15.36 0.50
C GLN A 236 -31.13 -14.54 1.64
N LEU A 237 -31.65 -15.17 2.69
CA LEU A 237 -32.20 -14.45 3.85
C LEU A 237 -31.18 -13.50 4.49
N ILE A 238 -29.93 -13.96 4.66
CA ILE A 238 -28.85 -13.13 5.20
C ILE A 238 -28.54 -11.96 4.27
N VAL A 239 -28.24 -12.24 2.98
CA VAL A 239 -27.91 -11.20 2.00
C VAL A 239 -29.04 -10.19 1.91
N ASP A 240 -30.27 -10.64 1.87
CA ASP A 240 -31.44 -9.80 1.76
C ASP A 240 -31.54 -8.79 2.91
N ARG A 241 -31.22 -9.24 4.12
CA ARG A 241 -31.26 -8.41 5.32
C ARG A 241 -30.09 -7.44 5.41
N VAL A 242 -28.89 -7.84 4.97
CA VAL A 242 -27.68 -7.00 5.10
C VAL A 242 -27.43 -6.09 3.89
N TRP A 243 -28.00 -6.39 2.71
CA TRP A 243 -27.78 -5.68 1.45
C TRP A 243 -28.09 -4.18 1.53
N ALA A 244 -29.17 -3.79 2.20
CA ALA A 244 -29.57 -2.39 2.38
C ALA A 244 -28.90 -1.71 3.60
N GLY A 245 -28.49 -2.50 4.60
CA GLY A 245 -27.89 -2.01 5.85
C GLY A 245 -26.37 -1.83 5.81
N ALA A 246 -25.77 -1.85 4.62
CA ALA A 246 -24.35 -1.57 4.40
C ALA A 246 -24.08 -0.08 4.08
N GLY A 247 -25.14 0.74 3.95
CA GLY A 247 -25.07 2.18 3.72
C GLY A 247 -26.25 2.94 4.31
N ALA A 248 -26.22 3.20 5.63
CA ALA A 248 -26.95 4.28 6.30
C ALA A 248 -26.57 4.30 7.80
N PRO A 249 -26.24 5.46 8.42
CA PRO A 249 -26.24 5.57 9.87
C PRO A 249 -27.69 5.55 10.37
N ALA A 250 -28.04 4.58 11.20
CA ALA A 250 -29.35 4.49 11.82
C ALA A 250 -29.55 5.67 12.79
N ALA A 251 -30.52 6.51 12.50
CA ALA A 251 -31.08 7.47 13.44
C ALA A 251 -31.68 6.72 14.64
N SER A 252 -31.28 7.09 15.85
CA SER A 252 -32.03 6.77 17.07
C SER A 252 -33.18 7.78 17.26
N PRO A 253 -34.34 7.36 17.79
CA PRO A 253 -35.45 8.27 18.03
C PRO A 253 -35.16 9.18 19.23
N ALA A 254 -35.60 10.42 19.09
CA ALA A 254 -35.40 11.55 19.99
C ALA A 254 -35.99 11.35 21.40
N THR A 255 -35.40 12.01 22.41
CA THR A 255 -36.10 12.78 23.45
C THR A 255 -35.16 13.80 24.14
N THR A 256 -35.26 15.08 23.69
CA THR A 256 -35.23 16.38 24.43
C THR A 256 -33.96 16.88 25.20
N PRO A 257 -33.79 18.21 25.41
CA PRO A 257 -33.24 19.20 24.49
C PRO A 257 -31.89 19.81 24.94
N ALA A 258 -31.25 20.48 23.99
CA ALA A 258 -29.90 21.01 24.00
C ALA A 258 -29.62 22.19 24.95
N THR A 259 -28.35 22.28 25.36
CA THR A 259 -27.62 23.52 25.63
C THR A 259 -26.57 23.68 24.51
N PRO A 260 -26.37 24.87 23.92
CA PRO A 260 -25.74 24.98 22.61
C PRO A 260 -24.23 24.82 22.69
N THR A 261 -23.65 23.99 21.84
CA THR A 261 -22.23 24.06 21.50
C THR A 261 -22.12 23.99 19.99
N THR A 262 -21.79 25.16 19.42
CA THR A 262 -21.26 25.42 18.07
C THR A 262 -21.54 24.37 17.00
N THR A 263 -22.50 24.68 16.14
CA THR A 263 -22.69 24.09 14.82
C THR A 263 -21.33 23.96 14.10
N PRO A 264 -20.87 22.76 13.70
CA PRO A 264 -19.80 22.65 12.72
C PRO A 264 -20.36 23.24 11.43
N THR A 265 -19.71 24.28 10.91
CA THR A 265 -19.98 24.79 9.58
C THR A 265 -19.97 23.62 8.61
N PRO A 266 -21.03 23.40 7.81
CA PRO A 266 -21.02 22.34 6.81
C PRO A 266 -19.85 22.57 5.86
N LEU A 267 -19.00 21.55 5.71
CA LEU A 267 -17.90 21.56 4.75
C LEU A 267 -18.44 21.91 3.37
N LYS A 268 -17.79 22.85 2.69
CA LYS A 268 -18.18 23.22 1.33
C LYS A 268 -17.92 22.02 0.41
N GLN A 269 -18.78 21.78 -0.58
CA GLN A 269 -18.62 20.64 -1.50
C GLN A 269 -17.26 20.70 -2.22
N ALA A 270 -16.54 19.59 -2.21
CA ALA A 270 -15.25 19.42 -2.87
C ALA A 270 -15.33 19.60 -4.41
N ASN A 271 -14.23 20.00 -5.06
CA ASN A 271 -14.19 20.32 -6.49
C ASN A 271 -12.83 19.98 -7.14
N GLY A 272 -12.80 19.91 -8.48
CA GLY A 272 -11.59 19.61 -9.25
C GLY A 272 -11.31 18.09 -9.33
N PRO A 273 -10.07 17.67 -9.63
CA PRO A 273 -9.66 16.27 -9.48
C PRO A 273 -9.64 15.86 -8.00
N PHE A 274 -9.20 14.63 -7.70
CA PHE A 274 -9.15 14.05 -6.35
C PHE A 274 -10.52 13.72 -5.71
N GLN A 275 -11.61 13.75 -6.49
CA GLN A 275 -12.95 13.42 -5.97
C GLN A 275 -13.19 11.92 -5.87
N ARG A 276 -12.49 11.14 -6.69
CA ARG A 276 -12.61 9.70 -6.72
C ARG A 276 -11.59 9.11 -5.74
N SER A 277 -12.06 8.37 -4.74
CA SER A 277 -11.18 7.52 -3.96
C SER A 277 -10.82 6.27 -4.78
N LEU A 278 -9.53 6.09 -5.01
CA LEU A 278 -8.97 4.91 -5.68
C LEU A 278 -8.69 3.78 -4.69
N ALA A 279 -8.28 4.13 -3.47
CA ALA A 279 -8.14 3.19 -2.35
C ALA A 279 -8.41 3.89 -1.01
N VAL A 280 -9.05 3.16 -0.09
CA VAL A 280 -9.05 3.44 1.36
C VAL A 280 -8.80 2.13 2.06
N THR A 281 -7.63 1.97 2.66
CA THR A 281 -7.19 0.68 3.15
C THR A 281 -6.26 0.82 4.35
N PRO A 282 -6.38 -0.03 5.39
CA PRO A 282 -5.23 -0.23 6.27
C PRO A 282 -4.07 -0.75 5.44
N THR A 283 -2.85 -0.36 5.75
CA THR A 283 -1.65 -0.87 5.08
C THR A 283 -1.05 -2.01 5.90
N GLY A 284 -0.10 -2.75 5.32
CA GLY A 284 0.75 -3.69 6.06
C GLY A 284 1.73 -3.02 7.02
N LEU A 285 1.71 -1.69 7.13
CA LEU A 285 2.57 -0.92 8.03
C LEU A 285 1.88 -0.77 9.39
N ALA A 286 2.52 -1.31 10.43
CA ALA A 286 2.11 -1.11 11.82
C ALA A 286 2.02 0.40 12.15
N PRO A 287 1.29 0.82 13.21
CA PRO A 287 1.16 2.23 13.55
C PRO A 287 2.51 2.95 13.56
N ALA A 288 2.58 3.99 12.74
CA ALA A 288 3.74 4.84 12.58
C ALA A 288 3.60 6.13 13.40
N ASP A 289 4.70 6.85 13.53
CA ASP A 289 4.81 8.09 14.29
C ASP A 289 5.63 9.14 13.53
N GLU A 290 6.02 10.22 14.21
CA GLU A 290 6.81 11.32 13.65
C GLU A 290 8.20 10.92 13.13
N ARG A 291 8.72 9.75 13.52
CA ARG A 291 10.02 9.24 13.04
C ARG A 291 9.92 8.56 11.68
N HIS A 292 8.69 8.35 11.20
CA HIS A 292 8.38 7.74 9.93
C HIS A 292 8.01 8.82 8.91
N HIS A 293 8.68 8.78 7.77
CA HIS A 293 8.37 9.57 6.58
C HIS A 293 7.83 8.62 5.51
N ILE A 294 6.64 8.92 4.99
CA ILE A 294 5.98 8.11 3.97
C ILE A 294 6.00 8.86 2.63
N SER A 295 6.41 8.18 1.57
CA SER A 295 6.42 8.70 0.21
C SER A 295 5.96 7.63 -0.78
N MET A 296 5.56 8.04 -1.98
CA MET A 296 5.21 7.12 -3.06
C MET A 296 6.25 7.14 -4.17
N ALA A 297 6.61 5.96 -4.65
CA ALA A 297 7.42 5.77 -5.86
C ALA A 297 7.19 4.35 -6.41
N ASP A 298 7.26 4.15 -7.72
CA ASP A 298 7.21 2.82 -8.32
C ASP A 298 8.52 2.07 -8.04
N TRP A 299 8.56 1.27 -6.97
CA TRP A 299 9.78 0.61 -6.51
C TRP A 299 10.09 -0.63 -7.34
N ASN A 300 9.06 -1.33 -7.80
CA ASN A 300 9.20 -2.63 -8.45
C ASN A 300 9.03 -2.58 -9.99
N GLY A 301 8.68 -1.42 -10.55
CA GLY A 301 8.57 -1.20 -11.99
C GLY A 301 7.26 -1.71 -12.61
N ASP A 302 6.23 -1.95 -11.81
CA ASP A 302 4.92 -2.42 -12.27
C ASP A 302 3.98 -1.28 -12.70
N ARG A 303 4.48 -0.03 -12.71
CA ARG A 303 3.74 1.21 -13.01
C ARG A 303 2.63 1.51 -12.02
N ARG A 304 2.78 1.01 -10.79
CA ARG A 304 1.85 1.23 -9.70
C ARG A 304 2.64 1.68 -8.49
N ALA A 305 2.58 2.98 -8.17
CA ALA A 305 3.40 3.53 -7.10
C ALA A 305 3.28 2.75 -5.78
N ASP A 306 4.43 2.37 -5.21
CA ASP A 306 4.60 1.67 -3.96
C ASP A 306 4.74 2.67 -2.80
N MET A 307 4.44 2.24 -1.57
CA MET A 307 4.63 3.06 -0.37
C MET A 307 6.03 2.82 0.19
N VAL A 308 6.87 3.84 0.13
CA VAL A 308 8.22 3.84 0.73
C VAL A 308 8.15 4.54 2.09
N VAL A 309 8.57 3.82 3.12
CA VAL A 309 8.53 4.26 4.51
C VAL A 309 9.95 4.32 5.04
N VAL A 310 10.39 5.51 5.41
CA VAL A 310 11.72 5.74 5.99
C VAL A 310 11.57 5.95 7.49
N GLN A 311 12.21 5.11 8.29
CA GLN A 311 12.34 5.30 9.74
C GLN A 311 13.78 5.72 10.05
N GLY A 312 13.97 7.01 10.36
CA GLY A 312 15.32 7.56 10.56
C GLY A 312 15.94 7.25 11.93
N ALA A 313 15.13 7.19 12.98
CA ALA A 313 15.61 7.07 14.37
C ALA A 313 14.81 6.06 15.21
N GLY A 314 15.45 5.58 16.28
CA GLY A 314 14.88 4.57 17.19
C GLY A 314 14.57 3.24 16.50
N THR A 315 15.37 2.91 15.50
CA THR A 315 15.32 1.67 14.72
C THR A 315 16.03 0.54 15.46
N THR A 316 15.68 -0.71 15.14
CA THR A 316 16.30 -1.88 15.80
C THR A 316 17.76 -2.04 15.42
N THR A 317 18.12 -1.66 14.20
CA THR A 317 19.50 -1.74 13.69
C THR A 317 20.38 -0.56 14.12
N GLY A 318 19.80 0.51 14.68
CA GLY A 318 20.51 1.76 14.96
C GLY A 318 20.90 2.54 13.71
N ARG A 319 20.40 2.16 12.53
CA ARG A 319 20.59 2.86 11.25
C ARG A 319 19.25 3.34 10.72
N THR A 320 19.24 4.23 9.74
CA THR A 320 18.00 4.55 9.02
C THR A 320 17.50 3.28 8.33
N GLU A 321 16.23 2.92 8.53
CA GLU A 321 15.59 1.74 7.94
C GLU A 321 14.56 2.16 6.89
N VAL A 322 14.47 1.40 5.80
CA VAL A 322 13.47 1.57 4.75
C VAL A 322 12.59 0.34 4.66
N ARG A 323 11.29 0.56 4.60
CA ARG A 323 10.28 -0.44 4.26
C ARG A 323 9.55 -0.04 3.00
N VAL A 324 9.28 -0.99 2.13
CA VAL A 324 8.48 -0.75 0.92
C VAL A 324 7.27 -1.66 0.95
N LEU A 325 6.08 -1.09 0.82
CA LEU A 325 4.82 -1.82 0.72
C LEU A 325 4.26 -1.70 -0.70
N ASN A 326 3.88 -2.84 -1.26
CA ASN A 326 3.52 -2.95 -2.66
C ASN A 326 2.19 -2.24 -2.96
N GLY A 327 2.26 -1.25 -3.83
CA GLY A 327 1.15 -0.47 -4.35
C GLY A 327 0.06 -1.38 -4.88
N ALA A 328 0.38 -2.29 -5.81
CA ALA A 328 -0.58 -3.18 -6.48
C ALA A 328 -1.40 -4.06 -5.52
N THR A 329 -0.86 -4.33 -4.33
CA THR A 329 -1.57 -5.00 -3.22
C THR A 329 -2.35 -4.05 -2.31
N ASN A 330 -2.53 -2.79 -2.73
CA ASN A 330 -3.01 -1.68 -1.91
C ASN A 330 -2.19 -1.51 -0.62
N PHE A 331 -0.86 -1.58 -0.74
CA PHE A 331 0.11 -1.43 0.35
C PHE A 331 -0.01 -2.50 1.45
N GLN A 332 -0.57 -3.68 1.17
CA GLN A 332 -0.68 -4.78 2.14
C GLN A 332 0.60 -5.60 2.23
N ALA A 333 1.24 -5.87 1.09
CA ALA A 333 2.43 -6.71 1.05
C ALA A 333 3.70 -5.89 1.29
N LEU A 334 4.48 -6.26 2.30
CA LEU A 334 5.83 -5.75 2.51
C LEU A 334 6.79 -6.43 1.52
N VAL A 335 7.39 -5.66 0.62
CA VAL A 335 8.33 -6.17 -0.40
C VAL A 335 9.79 -5.88 -0.08
N LEU A 336 10.06 -4.91 0.79
CA LEU A 336 11.39 -4.65 1.32
C LEU A 336 11.31 -4.23 2.79
N ASN A 337 12.26 -4.69 3.59
CA ASN A 337 12.53 -4.18 4.94
C ASN A 337 14.03 -4.30 5.21
N THR A 338 14.74 -3.18 5.20
CA THR A 338 16.21 -3.18 5.26
C THR A 338 16.75 -1.97 6.01
N ALA A 339 17.89 -2.13 6.67
CA ALA A 339 18.70 -0.99 7.12
C ALA A 339 19.45 -0.41 5.93
N THR A 340 19.61 0.90 5.89
CA THR A 340 20.31 1.59 4.80
C THR A 340 21.79 1.83 5.12
N ALA A 341 22.55 2.26 4.11
CA ALA A 341 23.90 2.78 4.27
C ALA A 341 23.97 4.05 5.14
N LEU A 342 22.84 4.73 5.42
CA LEU A 342 22.82 5.88 6.32
C LEU A 342 22.91 5.43 7.78
N GLY A 343 23.55 6.26 8.61
CA GLY A 343 23.47 6.14 10.06
C GLY A 343 22.08 6.49 10.60
N PRO A 344 21.94 6.67 11.92
CA PRO A 344 20.72 7.21 12.50
C PRO A 344 20.45 8.63 11.97
N ALA A 345 19.21 8.87 11.59
CA ALA A 345 18.72 10.14 11.06
C ALA A 345 17.55 10.64 11.90
N ASP A 346 17.82 11.62 12.76
CA ASP A 346 16.80 12.21 13.62
C ASP A 346 15.94 13.27 12.90
N GLN A 347 15.19 14.05 13.66
CA GLN A 347 14.28 15.11 13.19
C GLN A 347 14.97 16.21 12.37
N ARG A 348 16.31 16.23 12.28
CA ARG A 348 17.06 17.18 11.42
C ARG A 348 17.15 16.72 9.97
N TYR A 349 16.72 15.51 9.66
CA TYR A 349 16.71 15.00 8.31
C TYR A 349 15.39 15.32 7.60
N ALA A 350 15.46 15.52 6.29
CA ALA A 350 14.34 15.48 5.37
C ALA A 350 14.62 14.39 4.33
N PHE A 351 13.58 13.66 3.93
CA PHE A 351 13.69 12.56 2.98
C PHE A 351 12.84 12.81 1.74
N SER A 352 13.34 12.35 0.60
CA SER A 352 12.61 12.25 -0.65
C SER A 352 12.99 10.95 -1.35
N VAL A 353 12.15 10.51 -2.28
CA VAL A 353 12.36 9.28 -3.05
C VAL A 353 12.20 9.61 -4.52
N ALA A 354 13.22 9.29 -5.32
CA ALA A 354 13.22 9.50 -6.76
C ALA A 354 14.28 8.60 -7.41
N ASP A 355 14.11 8.26 -8.68
CA ASP A 355 15.16 7.60 -9.46
C ASP A 355 16.29 8.60 -9.72
N TRP A 356 17.33 8.59 -8.87
CA TRP A 356 18.37 9.61 -8.87
C TRP A 356 19.38 9.39 -9.99
N ASN A 357 19.69 8.12 -10.28
CA ASN A 357 20.73 7.73 -11.24
C ASN A 357 20.17 7.26 -12.60
N GLY A 358 18.84 7.20 -12.76
CA GLY A 358 18.16 6.82 -13.99
C GLY A 358 18.16 5.31 -14.25
N ASP A 359 18.32 4.47 -13.23
CA ASP A 359 18.36 3.01 -13.37
C ASP A 359 16.96 2.34 -13.29
N GLY A 360 15.91 3.16 -13.12
CA GLY A 360 14.53 2.71 -13.02
C GLY A 360 14.15 2.19 -11.63
N ARG A 361 15.00 2.35 -10.61
CA ARG A 361 14.70 2.01 -9.22
C ARG A 361 14.78 3.27 -8.36
N PRO A 362 13.75 3.58 -7.56
CA PRO A 362 13.78 4.77 -6.73
C PRO A 362 14.88 4.72 -5.66
N ASP A 363 15.68 5.78 -5.60
CA ASP A 363 16.73 6.01 -4.62
C ASP A 363 16.21 6.83 -3.43
N LEU A 364 16.89 6.71 -2.28
CA LEU A 364 16.59 7.50 -1.10
C LEU A 364 17.47 8.73 -1.05
N VAL A 365 16.84 9.90 -1.11
CA VAL A 365 17.51 11.18 -0.89
C VAL A 365 17.31 11.61 0.55
N ALA A 366 18.41 11.90 1.24
CA ALA A 366 18.43 12.33 2.63
C ALA A 366 19.18 13.66 2.76
N VAL A 367 18.47 14.70 3.20
CA VAL A 367 19.03 16.03 3.44
C VAL A 367 19.15 16.26 4.94
N GLN A 368 20.37 16.40 5.45
CA GLN A 368 20.60 16.81 6.82
C GLN A 368 20.59 18.33 6.92
N ARG A 369 19.54 18.88 7.52
CA ARG A 369 19.29 20.32 7.59
C ARG A 369 20.28 21.06 8.49
N SER A 370 20.64 20.45 9.61
CA SER A 370 21.44 21.11 10.66
C SER A 370 22.25 20.13 11.51
N GLY A 371 23.17 20.68 12.32
CA GLY A 371 24.09 19.93 13.17
C GLY A 371 24.96 18.95 12.38
N THR A 372 25.30 19.34 11.16
CA THR A 372 26.20 18.68 10.22
C THR A 372 27.65 18.94 10.59
N ALA A 373 28.56 18.07 10.14
CA ALA A 373 29.99 18.24 10.40
C ALA A 373 30.56 19.44 9.65
N SER A 374 30.03 19.72 8.44
CA SER A 374 30.40 20.88 7.64
C SER A 374 29.86 22.22 8.17
N GLY A 375 28.88 22.20 9.08
CA GLY A 375 28.14 23.40 9.49
C GLY A 375 27.26 23.98 8.37
N ARG A 376 26.94 23.20 7.33
CA ARG A 376 26.07 23.55 6.21
C ARG A 376 25.06 22.44 5.94
N THR A 377 24.07 22.66 5.09
CA THR A 377 23.13 21.58 4.74
C THR A 377 23.87 20.49 3.93
N GLU A 378 23.74 19.23 4.31
CA GLU A 378 24.41 18.09 3.66
C GLU A 378 23.41 17.20 2.93
N LEU A 379 23.79 16.70 1.76
CA LEU A 379 22.98 15.84 0.92
C LEU A 379 23.64 14.45 0.83
N ARG A 380 22.85 13.41 1.10
CA ARG A 380 23.22 12.02 0.91
C ARG A 380 22.17 11.32 0.04
N VAL A 381 22.61 10.51 -0.91
CA VAL A 381 21.72 9.71 -1.76
C VAL A 381 22.12 8.25 -1.69
N VAL A 382 21.16 7.37 -1.42
CA VAL A 382 21.36 5.94 -1.22
C VAL A 382 20.68 5.17 -2.34
N ASP A 383 21.45 4.29 -2.96
CA ASP A 383 21.10 3.49 -4.14
C ASP A 383 19.99 2.47 -3.84
N GLY A 384 18.81 2.65 -4.44
CA GLY A 384 17.68 1.74 -4.38
C GLY A 384 17.96 0.39 -5.03
N ALA A 385 18.69 0.35 -6.14
CA ALA A 385 19.09 -0.88 -6.82
C ALA A 385 19.97 -1.78 -5.94
N SER A 386 20.76 -1.17 -5.06
CA SER A 386 21.55 -1.87 -4.05
C SER A 386 20.74 -2.34 -2.84
N SER A 387 19.41 -2.18 -2.83
CA SER A 387 18.56 -2.30 -1.62
C SER A 387 19.02 -1.36 -0.50
N PHE A 388 19.33 -0.12 -0.89
CA PHE A 388 19.82 0.96 -0.02
C PHE A 388 21.13 0.66 0.73
N GLN A 389 22.00 -0.22 0.20
CA GLN A 389 23.28 -0.57 0.82
C GLN A 389 24.47 0.27 0.33
N ARG A 390 24.31 1.02 -0.75
CA ARG A 390 25.37 1.82 -1.37
C ARG A 390 25.00 3.30 -1.39
N LEU A 391 25.97 4.15 -1.08
CA LEU A 391 25.84 5.59 -1.21
C LEU A 391 26.22 6.02 -2.63
N LEU A 392 25.34 6.78 -3.29
CA LEU A 392 25.59 7.41 -4.58
C LEU A 392 26.22 8.80 -4.41
N VAL A 393 25.73 9.55 -3.43
CA VAL A 393 26.16 10.94 -3.14
C VAL A 393 26.39 11.10 -1.64
N ASP A 394 27.48 11.76 -1.27
CA ASP A 394 27.75 12.30 0.07
C ASP A 394 28.44 13.64 -0.11
N THR A 395 27.70 14.74 0.06
CA THR A 395 28.25 16.06 -0.25
C THR A 395 27.71 17.15 0.66
N THR A 396 28.52 18.18 0.83
CA THR A 396 28.12 19.43 1.48
C THR A 396 27.56 20.36 0.43
N THR A 397 26.35 20.87 0.61
CA THR A 397 25.76 21.83 -0.34
C THR A 397 26.25 23.26 -0.11
N MET A 398 25.98 24.16 -1.05
CA MET A 398 26.23 25.59 -0.82
C MET A 398 25.23 26.24 0.16
N LEU A 399 24.22 25.53 0.63
CA LEU A 399 23.15 26.07 1.45
C LEU A 399 23.60 26.16 2.91
N ALA A 400 23.35 27.31 3.55
CA ALA A 400 23.54 27.46 5.00
C ALA A 400 22.72 26.41 5.78
N PRO A 401 22.96 26.22 7.09
CA PRO A 401 22.09 25.39 7.92
C PRO A 401 20.62 25.79 7.75
N THR A 402 19.79 24.79 7.52
CA THR A 402 18.34 24.93 7.33
C THR A 402 17.57 24.44 8.55
N ASP A 403 16.27 24.70 8.55
CA ASP A 403 15.35 24.43 9.67
C ASP A 403 14.07 23.72 9.18
N GLU A 404 13.10 23.48 10.06
CA GLU A 404 11.82 22.82 9.76
C GLU A 404 10.95 23.56 8.74
N ARG A 405 11.23 24.83 8.44
CA ARG A 405 10.54 25.57 7.38
C ARG A 405 11.08 25.26 5.99
N HIS A 406 12.17 24.51 5.89
CA HIS A 406 12.75 24.11 4.63
C HIS A 406 12.24 22.72 4.23
N SER A 407 11.61 22.62 3.07
CA SER A 407 11.34 21.36 2.38
C SER A 407 12.28 21.21 1.18
N PHE A 408 12.55 19.96 0.84
CA PHE A 408 13.48 19.60 -0.22
C PHE A 408 12.77 18.64 -1.18
N ALA A 409 12.91 18.91 -2.47
CA ALA A 409 12.49 18.02 -3.53
C ALA A 409 13.64 17.87 -4.53
N VAL A 410 13.57 16.83 -5.35
CA VAL A 410 14.59 16.53 -6.35
C VAL A 410 13.94 16.39 -7.71
N ALA A 411 14.55 17.02 -8.70
CA ALA A 411 14.13 16.96 -10.10
C ALA A 411 15.26 17.48 -10.98
N ASP A 412 15.38 16.98 -12.21
CA ASP A 412 16.19 17.62 -13.25
C ASP A 412 15.49 18.92 -13.70
N TRP A 413 15.85 20.04 -13.07
CA TRP A 413 15.12 21.30 -13.21
C TRP A 413 15.46 22.01 -14.52
N ASN A 414 16.71 21.92 -14.96
CA ASN A 414 17.20 22.59 -16.17
C ASN A 414 17.32 21.65 -17.38
N SER A 415 16.94 20.37 -17.23
CA SER A 415 17.03 19.33 -18.27
C SER A 415 18.46 19.02 -18.71
N ASP A 416 19.44 19.10 -17.81
CA ASP A 416 20.84 18.76 -18.06
C ASP A 416 21.19 17.29 -17.73
N GLY A 417 20.18 16.51 -17.32
CA GLY A 417 20.31 15.10 -16.99
C GLY A 417 20.87 14.83 -15.59
N HIS A 418 21.06 15.88 -14.77
CA HIS A 418 21.47 15.75 -13.37
C HIS A 418 20.30 16.17 -12.47
N ASN A 419 20.05 15.41 -11.41
CA ASN A 419 19.02 15.81 -10.45
C ASN A 419 19.48 17.03 -9.66
N ASP A 420 18.68 18.09 -9.70
CA ASP A 420 18.83 19.30 -8.91
C ASP A 420 18.07 19.18 -7.59
N VAL A 421 18.46 19.99 -6.60
CA VAL A 421 17.75 20.06 -5.32
C VAL A 421 16.94 21.35 -5.27
N VAL A 422 15.61 21.20 -5.30
CA VAL A 422 14.68 22.30 -5.11
C VAL A 422 14.47 22.52 -3.61
N VAL A 423 14.80 23.71 -3.14
CA VAL A 423 14.71 24.12 -1.75
C VAL A 423 13.55 25.08 -1.61
N THR A 424 12.54 24.71 -0.83
CA THR A 424 11.43 25.61 -0.51
C THR A 424 11.51 26.05 0.94
N ARG A 425 11.58 27.36 1.17
CA ARG A 425 11.52 27.97 2.50
C ARG A 425 10.14 28.56 2.71
N LYS A 426 9.37 27.92 3.61
CA LYS A 426 8.05 28.41 4.04
C LYS A 426 8.19 29.73 4.78
N SER A 427 7.19 30.60 4.60
CA SER A 427 7.17 31.94 5.19
C SER A 427 7.12 31.91 6.73
N GLY A 428 6.53 30.86 7.30
CA GLY A 428 6.25 30.72 8.73
C GLY A 428 5.06 31.59 9.19
N PRO A 429 4.64 31.49 10.46
CA PRO A 429 3.54 32.27 11.00
C PRO A 429 3.79 33.80 10.86
N GLY A 430 2.92 34.50 10.14
CA GLY A 430 3.04 35.95 9.91
C GLY A 430 4.06 36.36 8.84
N GLY A 431 4.69 35.40 8.15
CA GLY A 431 5.55 35.64 7.01
C GLY A 431 4.79 36.19 5.80
N ARG A 432 5.49 36.87 4.89
CA ARG A 432 4.88 37.50 3.71
C ARG A 432 5.06 36.73 2.41
N ARG A 433 6.02 35.80 2.34
CA ARG A 433 6.40 35.08 1.10
C ARG A 433 7.02 33.73 1.43
N THR A 434 6.70 32.74 0.61
CA THR A 434 7.44 31.48 0.52
C THR A 434 8.51 31.64 -0.56
N GLU A 435 9.71 31.13 -0.36
CA GLU A 435 10.82 31.27 -1.30
C GLU A 435 11.24 29.90 -1.86
N VAL A 436 11.46 29.82 -3.17
CA VAL A 436 11.97 28.62 -3.85
C VAL A 436 13.34 28.92 -4.46
N GLY A 437 14.34 28.15 -4.06
CA GLY A 437 15.68 28.10 -4.65
C GLY A 437 15.93 26.75 -5.31
N VAL A 438 16.92 26.68 -6.20
CA VAL A 438 17.31 25.41 -6.86
C VAL A 438 18.83 25.32 -6.90
N LEU A 439 19.36 24.28 -6.27
CA LEU A 439 20.79 23.96 -6.26
C LEU A 439 21.10 23.00 -7.40
N ASP A 440 22.08 23.38 -8.20
CA ASP A 440 22.49 22.69 -9.42
C ASP A 440 23.25 21.38 -9.14
N GLY A 441 22.69 20.26 -9.59
CA GLY A 441 23.30 18.93 -9.48
C GLY A 441 24.58 18.77 -10.29
N ALA A 442 24.64 19.31 -11.51
CA ALA A 442 25.84 19.29 -12.36
C ALA A 442 27.00 20.11 -11.75
N ALA A 443 26.69 21.09 -10.90
CA ALA A 443 27.67 21.85 -10.13
C ALA A 443 27.92 21.29 -8.70
N ASN A 444 27.57 20.02 -8.43
CA ASN A 444 27.68 19.40 -7.10
C ASN A 444 27.02 20.24 -5.99
N PHE A 445 25.89 20.86 -6.31
CA PHE A 445 25.09 21.72 -5.43
C PHE A 445 25.87 22.94 -4.91
N GLN A 446 26.87 23.40 -5.67
CA GLN A 446 27.66 24.61 -5.37
C GLN A 446 27.25 25.85 -6.18
N ARG A 447 26.17 25.74 -6.96
CA ARG A 447 25.63 26.83 -7.77
C ARG A 447 24.11 26.87 -7.64
N ASP A 448 23.55 28.06 -7.52
CA ASP A 448 22.11 28.29 -7.67
C ASP A 448 21.75 28.40 -9.15
N LEU A 449 20.68 27.73 -9.58
CA LEU A 449 20.14 27.85 -10.95
C LEU A 449 19.23 29.08 -11.11
N LEU A 450 18.68 29.59 -10.00
CA LEU A 450 17.82 30.76 -10.00
C LEU A 450 18.62 32.01 -9.63
N GLN A 451 18.50 33.08 -10.42
CA GLN A 451 19.17 34.37 -10.16
C GLN A 451 18.76 35.00 -8.82
N ALA A 452 17.51 34.76 -8.40
CA ALA A 452 16.96 35.07 -7.10
C ALA A 452 15.85 34.06 -6.76
N PRO A 453 15.55 33.81 -5.48
CA PRO A 453 14.47 32.91 -5.11
C PRO A 453 13.13 33.33 -5.71
N VAL A 454 12.37 32.35 -6.22
CA VAL A 454 11.01 32.60 -6.71
C VAL A 454 10.07 32.69 -5.53
N THR A 455 9.22 33.72 -5.50
CA THR A 455 8.30 33.93 -4.38
C THR A 455 6.94 33.34 -4.67
N LEU A 456 6.50 32.40 -3.84
CA LEU A 456 5.15 31.85 -3.86
C LEU A 456 4.26 32.56 -2.82
N PRO A 457 2.93 32.37 -2.88
CA PRO A 457 2.03 32.77 -1.80
C PRO A 457 2.53 32.30 -0.42
N PRO A 458 2.22 33.02 0.67
CA PRO A 458 2.65 32.65 2.02
C PRO A 458 2.18 31.23 2.38
N THR A 459 3.12 30.42 2.86
CA THR A 459 2.87 29.08 3.39
C THR A 459 3.43 28.96 4.80
N ASP A 460 2.87 28.03 5.57
CA ASP A 460 3.21 27.72 6.96
C ASP A 460 3.16 26.19 7.20
N ASP A 461 3.21 25.75 8.45
CA ASP A 461 3.27 24.33 8.81
C ASP A 461 2.00 23.53 8.43
N ARG A 462 0.93 24.23 8.05
CA ARG A 462 -0.29 23.61 7.51
C ARG A 462 -0.17 23.29 6.02
N HIS A 463 0.94 23.63 5.38
CA HIS A 463 1.18 23.39 3.98
C HIS A 463 2.26 22.33 3.79
N ASP A 464 2.04 21.39 2.88
CA ASP A 464 3.10 20.58 2.29
C ASP A 464 3.32 21.02 0.85
N ILE A 465 4.58 20.98 0.40
CA ILE A 465 4.97 21.46 -0.93
C ILE A 465 5.80 20.34 -1.57
N PHE A 466 5.33 19.87 -2.72
CA PHE A 466 6.01 18.90 -3.56
C PHE A 466 6.40 19.56 -4.88
N VAL A 467 7.36 18.93 -5.57
CA VAL A 467 7.77 19.32 -6.91
C VAL A 467 7.61 18.11 -7.81
N ALA A 468 6.86 18.26 -8.90
CA ALA A 468 6.61 17.22 -9.88
C ALA A 468 6.20 17.85 -11.22
N ASP A 469 6.48 17.20 -12.34
CA ASP A 469 5.95 17.60 -13.65
C ASP A 469 4.46 17.20 -13.72
N TRP A 470 3.56 18.14 -13.43
CA TRP A 470 2.14 17.88 -13.26
C TRP A 470 1.41 17.79 -14.60
N ASN A 471 1.81 18.60 -15.57
CA ASN A 471 1.18 18.71 -16.89
C ASN A 471 1.95 17.97 -18.02
N ALA A 472 3.03 17.26 -17.67
CA ALA A 472 3.91 16.52 -18.57
C ALA A 472 4.63 17.39 -19.61
N ASP A 473 4.97 18.64 -19.26
CA ASP A 473 5.70 19.58 -20.12
C ASP A 473 7.23 19.54 -19.93
N ARG A 474 7.71 18.66 -19.03
CA ARG A 474 9.12 18.52 -18.62
C ARG A 474 9.67 19.76 -17.92
N ARG A 475 8.81 20.52 -17.24
CA ARG A 475 9.20 21.54 -16.27
C ARG A 475 8.59 21.15 -14.92
N PRO A 476 9.40 21.10 -13.85
CA PRO A 476 8.84 20.79 -12.54
C PRO A 476 7.87 21.88 -12.06
N ASP A 477 6.65 21.47 -11.72
CA ASP A 477 5.59 22.29 -11.14
C ASP A 477 5.61 22.23 -9.60
N ALA A 478 5.05 23.24 -8.94
CA ALA A 478 4.90 23.26 -7.49
C ALA A 478 3.50 22.77 -7.09
N VAL A 479 3.44 21.66 -6.37
CA VAL A 479 2.21 21.10 -5.80
C VAL A 479 2.11 21.53 -4.34
N ILE A 480 1.21 22.47 -4.05
CA ILE A 480 1.00 23.02 -2.71
C ILE A 480 -0.28 22.42 -2.12
N VAL A 481 -0.15 21.70 -1.01
CA VAL A 481 -1.28 21.08 -0.32
C VAL A 481 -1.50 21.76 1.03
N GLN A 482 -2.60 22.48 1.18
CA GLN A 482 -3.02 23.08 2.44
C GLN A 482 -3.87 22.08 3.23
N LYS A 483 -3.28 21.51 4.28
CA LYS A 483 -3.84 20.46 5.13
C LYS A 483 -5.00 20.93 6.01
N SER A 484 -4.92 22.16 6.51
CA SER A 484 -5.87 22.68 7.50
C SER A 484 -5.99 24.21 7.53
N GLY A 485 -7.03 24.70 8.23
CA GLY A 485 -7.38 26.11 8.33
C GLY A 485 -7.68 26.77 6.98
N THR A 486 -8.23 25.97 6.06
CA THR A 486 -8.83 26.39 4.80
C THR A 486 -10.23 26.94 5.06
N THR A 487 -10.73 27.82 4.19
CA THR A 487 -12.11 28.33 4.30
C THR A 487 -13.14 27.26 3.97
N SER A 488 -12.80 26.27 3.14
CA SER A 488 -13.67 25.13 2.83
C SER A 488 -13.81 24.13 3.98
N GLY A 489 -12.84 24.11 4.90
CA GLY A 489 -12.69 23.07 5.92
C GLY A 489 -12.17 21.73 5.36
N LEU A 490 -11.73 21.71 4.11
CA LEU A 490 -11.19 20.54 3.42
C LEU A 490 -9.69 20.70 3.18
N THR A 491 -9.00 19.60 2.90
CA THR A 491 -7.63 19.69 2.35
C THR A 491 -7.71 20.25 0.94
N GLU A 492 -6.97 21.33 0.67
CA GLU A 492 -6.96 22.06 -0.62
C GLU A 492 -5.62 21.86 -1.35
N VAL A 493 -5.68 21.69 -2.67
CA VAL A 493 -4.51 21.49 -3.54
C VAL A 493 -4.44 22.63 -4.54
N ARG A 494 -3.27 23.25 -4.65
CA ARG A 494 -2.96 24.28 -5.66
C ARG A 494 -1.70 23.88 -6.41
N ILE A 495 -1.77 23.92 -7.74
CA ILE A 495 -0.64 23.58 -8.61
C ILE A 495 -0.21 24.86 -9.33
N LEU A 496 1.07 25.22 -9.19
CA LEU A 496 1.67 26.37 -9.87
C LEU A 496 2.57 25.89 -11.00
N ASP A 497 2.41 26.50 -12.18
CA ASP A 497 3.09 26.15 -13.41
C ASP A 497 4.58 26.55 -13.37
N GLY A 498 5.48 25.56 -13.45
CA GLY A 498 6.93 25.72 -13.51
C GLY A 498 7.42 26.41 -14.78
N ALA A 499 6.80 26.18 -15.94
CA ALA A 499 7.11 26.85 -17.20
C ALA A 499 6.87 28.37 -17.13
N THR A 500 5.96 28.82 -16.25
CA THR A 500 5.74 30.25 -15.97
C THR A 500 6.52 30.80 -14.78
N THR A 501 7.46 30.01 -14.22
CA THR A 501 8.15 30.36 -12.96
C THR A 501 7.14 30.57 -11.82
N PHE A 502 6.16 29.66 -11.73
CA PHE A 502 5.09 29.63 -10.73
C PHE A 502 4.18 30.87 -10.70
N ARG A 503 4.07 31.59 -11.83
CA ARG A 503 3.21 32.80 -11.94
C ARG A 503 1.77 32.47 -12.29
N SER A 504 1.50 31.29 -12.83
CA SER A 504 0.16 30.84 -13.20
C SER A 504 -0.26 29.59 -12.44
N ASP A 505 -1.57 29.46 -12.23
CA ASP A 505 -2.18 28.30 -11.59
C ASP A 505 -2.60 27.31 -12.66
N LEU A 506 -2.11 26.07 -12.57
CA LEU A 506 -2.63 24.95 -13.36
C LEU A 506 -3.91 24.39 -12.74
N LEU A 507 -4.01 24.44 -11.41
CA LEU A 507 -5.14 23.89 -10.68
C LEU A 507 -5.34 24.56 -9.32
N GLN A 508 -6.61 24.73 -8.94
CA GLN A 508 -7.04 24.93 -7.56
C GLN A 508 -8.22 24.00 -7.28
N ALA A 509 -8.07 23.11 -6.31
CA ALA A 509 -9.02 22.05 -6.01
C ALA A 509 -9.16 21.83 -4.50
N SER A 510 -10.28 21.25 -4.11
CA SER A 510 -10.52 20.79 -2.74
C SER A 510 -10.84 19.31 -2.77
N THR A 511 -10.25 18.57 -1.83
CA THR A 511 -10.42 17.12 -1.78
C THR A 511 -11.64 16.75 -0.93
N PRO A 512 -12.32 15.62 -1.21
CA PRO A 512 -13.36 15.10 -0.33
C PRO A 512 -12.78 14.58 1.00
N HIS A 513 -11.46 14.52 1.11
CA HIS A 513 -10.79 14.28 2.39
C HIS A 513 -10.95 15.51 3.26
N GLY A 514 -11.32 15.31 4.54
CA GLY A 514 -11.36 16.40 5.52
C GLY A 514 -9.98 17.05 5.71
N THR A 515 -9.86 17.95 6.67
CA THR A 515 -8.53 18.46 7.05
C THR A 515 -7.60 17.32 7.47
N THR A 516 -6.36 17.38 7.01
CA THR A 516 -5.26 16.51 7.44
C THR A 516 -4.41 17.21 8.50
N GLY A 517 -3.61 16.46 9.26
CA GLY A 517 -2.81 16.99 10.36
C GLY A 517 -1.49 16.28 10.57
N ALA A 518 -0.89 16.47 11.75
CA ALA A 518 0.46 15.94 12.07
C ALA A 518 0.58 14.40 12.05
N ARG A 519 -0.54 13.67 11.98
CA ARG A 519 -0.57 12.21 11.86
C ARG A 519 -0.72 11.73 10.42
N ASP A 520 -0.94 12.63 9.48
CA ASP A 520 -1.12 12.32 8.07
C ASP A 520 0.13 12.78 7.31
N ASP A 521 0.78 11.84 6.62
CA ASP A 521 1.78 12.18 5.61
C ASP A 521 1.09 12.23 4.24
N LEU A 522 1.46 13.20 3.41
CA LEU A 522 0.93 13.35 2.07
C LEU A 522 2.03 13.11 1.04
N SER A 523 1.66 12.54 -0.10
CA SER A 523 2.58 12.31 -1.21
C SER A 523 1.81 12.30 -2.53
N VAL A 524 2.48 12.64 -3.63
CA VAL A 524 1.91 12.63 -4.99
C VAL A 524 2.68 11.69 -5.90
N ALA A 525 1.97 10.83 -6.63
CA ALA A 525 2.53 9.92 -7.64
C ALA A 525 1.38 9.36 -8.51
N ASP A 526 1.67 8.94 -9.73
CA ASP A 526 0.72 8.16 -10.53
C ASP A 526 0.61 6.74 -9.96
N TRP A 527 -0.41 6.50 -9.14
CA TRP A 527 -0.57 5.24 -8.42
C TRP A 527 -1.28 4.19 -9.27
N ASN A 528 -2.14 4.62 -10.19
CA ASN A 528 -2.96 3.71 -10.99
C ASN A 528 -2.43 3.49 -12.42
N GLY A 529 -1.41 4.27 -12.84
CA GLY A 529 -0.75 4.16 -14.14
C GLY A 529 -1.50 4.85 -15.28
N ASP A 530 -2.38 5.81 -15.00
CA ASP A 530 -3.17 6.53 -16.02
C ASP A 530 -2.47 7.79 -16.56
N GLY A 531 -1.25 8.08 -16.09
CA GLY A 531 -0.46 9.25 -16.46
C GLY A 531 -0.86 10.52 -15.73
N ARG A 532 -1.71 10.45 -14.71
CA ARG A 532 -2.07 11.58 -13.82
C ARG A 532 -1.53 11.33 -12.42
N LEU A 533 -1.05 12.39 -11.77
CA LEU A 533 -0.57 12.27 -10.40
C LEU A 533 -1.76 12.17 -9.43
N ASP A 534 -1.79 11.09 -8.66
CA ASP A 534 -2.74 10.85 -7.58
C ASP A 534 -2.22 11.41 -6.25
N LEU A 535 -3.13 11.71 -5.32
CA LEU A 535 -2.78 12.16 -3.96
C LEU A 535 -2.96 11.03 -2.95
N LEU A 536 -1.88 10.65 -2.27
CA LEU A 536 -1.92 9.79 -1.09
C LEU A 536 -2.04 10.64 0.18
N VAL A 537 -2.93 10.21 1.07
CA VAL A 537 -2.96 10.60 2.48
C VAL A 537 -2.73 9.34 3.31
N ALA A 538 -1.58 9.25 3.97
CA ALA A 538 -1.19 8.14 4.83
C ALA A 538 -1.36 8.52 6.31
N ARG A 539 -2.42 8.02 6.93
CA ARG A 539 -2.68 8.23 8.37
C ARG A 539 -1.87 7.25 9.20
N LYS A 540 -0.80 7.76 9.83
CA LYS A 540 0.21 6.98 10.54
C LYS A 540 -0.32 6.23 11.76
N SER A 541 -1.20 6.85 12.54
CA SER A 541 -1.72 6.27 13.79
C SER A 541 -3.12 6.78 14.17
N GLY A 542 -3.71 6.16 15.20
CA GLY A 542 -5.05 6.52 15.70
C GLY A 542 -6.19 6.12 14.76
N THR A 543 -5.92 5.21 13.83
CA THR A 543 -6.89 4.63 12.90
C THR A 543 -7.75 3.59 13.62
N THR A 544 -8.95 3.34 13.11
CA THR A 544 -9.83 2.29 13.67
C THR A 544 -9.27 0.88 13.43
N SER A 545 -8.47 0.70 12.39
CA SER A 545 -7.80 -0.59 12.10
C SER A 545 -6.68 -0.91 13.09
N GLY A 546 -6.10 0.11 13.74
CA GLY A 546 -4.86 -0.07 14.52
C GLY A 546 -3.61 -0.27 13.66
N TRP A 547 -3.69 0.05 12.36
CA TRP A 547 -2.58 0.04 11.39
C TRP A 547 -2.52 1.38 10.66
N THR A 548 -1.39 1.76 10.06
CA THR A 548 -1.36 2.94 9.19
C THR A 548 -2.38 2.78 8.06
N GLU A 549 -3.16 3.80 7.74
CA GLU A 549 -4.23 3.75 6.73
C GLU A 549 -3.88 4.65 5.53
N ALA A 550 -3.96 4.11 4.33
CA ALA A 550 -3.73 4.83 3.08
C ALA A 550 -5.07 5.21 2.43
N HIS A 551 -5.19 6.48 2.05
CA HIS A 551 -6.29 7.02 1.27
C HIS A 551 -5.70 7.58 -0.02
N VAL A 552 -5.98 6.96 -1.17
CA VAL A 552 -5.51 7.42 -2.48
C VAL A 552 -6.67 8.08 -3.21
N LEU A 553 -6.47 9.32 -3.65
CA LEU A 553 -7.43 10.12 -4.39
C LEU A 553 -6.94 10.32 -5.82
N GLY A 554 -7.81 10.04 -6.80
CA GLY A 554 -7.47 10.03 -8.21
C GLY A 554 -7.35 11.42 -8.83
N GLY A 555 -6.26 11.69 -9.54
CA GLY A 555 -5.90 12.98 -10.18
C GLY A 555 -6.64 13.34 -11.47
#